data_AF-A0A2E5EXZ0-F1
#
_entry.id   AF-A0A2E5EXZ0-F1
#
_cell.length_a   1.000
_cell.length_b   1.000
_cell.length_c   1.000
_cell.angle_alpha   90.00
_cell.angle_beta   90.00
_cell.angle_gamma   90.00
#
_symmetry.space_group_name_H-M   'P 1'
#
loop_
_entity.id
_entity.type
_entity.pdbx_description
1 polymer ?
#
loop_
_entity_poly.entity_id
_entity_poly.type
_entity_poly.pdbx_seq_one_letter_code
_entity_poly.pdbx_strand_id
1 'polypeptide(L)'
;MSYERRKIKVGKVVSDKMHKTVTVSVEWRQPHRIYKKNVRKWSRFKAHDEMDRCNLGDTVRIVETRPLSKTKRWKVAEILQKGDVADLQPGEISVEGVDEAGREFSEATGSE
;
A
#
# COMPACT_ATOMS: atom_id res chain seq x y z
N MET A 1 -13.82 16.59 -24.34
CA MET A 1 -12.43 16.92 -23.92
C MET A 1 -11.51 15.78 -24.31
N SER A 2 -10.43 16.06 -25.06
CA SER A 2 -9.44 15.07 -25.47
C SER A 2 -8.74 14.45 -24.25
N TYR A 3 -8.42 13.15 -24.33
CA TYR A 3 -7.81 12.38 -23.23
C TYR A 3 -6.44 12.93 -22.82
N GLU A 4 -5.76 13.56 -23.77
CA GLU A 4 -4.39 14.08 -23.69
C GLU A 4 -4.20 15.30 -22.77
N ARG A 5 -5.27 16.06 -22.47
CA ARG A 5 -5.21 17.23 -21.56
C ARG A 5 -5.54 16.92 -20.10
N ARG A 6 -5.79 15.65 -19.76
CA ARG A 6 -6.18 15.27 -18.39
C ARG A 6 -4.98 15.28 -17.47
N LYS A 7 -5.17 15.74 -16.23
CA LYS A 7 -4.10 15.71 -15.24
C LYS A 7 -3.81 14.26 -14.83
N ILE A 8 -2.52 13.93 -14.82
CA ILE A 8 -2.00 12.63 -14.40
C ILE A 8 -1.26 12.83 -13.07
N LYS A 9 -1.43 11.91 -12.13
CA LYS A 9 -0.68 11.88 -10.87
C LYS A 9 -0.23 10.46 -10.58
N VAL A 10 0.88 10.32 -9.86
CA VAL A 10 1.40 9.04 -9.40
C VAL A 10 1.39 9.05 -7.88
N GLY A 11 0.98 7.96 -7.27
CA GLY A 11 0.91 7.84 -5.81
C GLY A 11 0.82 6.40 -5.35
N LYS A 12 0.87 6.22 -4.02
CA LYS A 12 0.80 4.91 -3.38
C LYS A 12 -0.61 4.62 -2.88
N VAL A 13 -1.09 3.39 -3.05
CA VAL A 13 -2.38 2.95 -2.50
C VAL A 13 -2.25 2.79 -0.99
N VAL A 14 -3.09 3.53 -0.25
CA VAL A 14 -3.12 3.53 1.23
C VAL A 14 -4.29 2.70 1.76
N SER A 15 -5.40 2.63 1.02
CA SER A 15 -6.58 1.88 1.43
C SER A 15 -7.33 1.34 0.22
N ASP A 16 -7.66 0.05 0.31
CA ASP A 16 -8.46 -0.71 -0.65
C ASP A 16 -9.74 -1.29 0.01
N LYS A 17 -10.16 -0.74 1.15
CA LYS A 17 -11.32 -1.28 1.89
C LYS A 17 -12.68 -1.02 1.23
N MET A 18 -12.73 -0.26 0.13
CA MET A 18 -13.97 0.18 -0.51
C MET A 18 -14.16 -0.51 -1.85
N HIS A 19 -15.38 -0.98 -2.16
CA HIS A 19 -15.67 -1.57 -3.46
C HIS A 19 -15.34 -0.64 -4.63
N LYS A 20 -14.65 -1.16 -5.64
CA LYS A 20 -14.35 -0.46 -6.90
C LYS A 20 -13.64 0.89 -6.69
N THR A 21 -12.98 1.05 -5.54
CA THR A 21 -12.44 2.34 -5.09
C THR A 21 -11.19 2.19 -4.25
N VAL A 22 -10.10 2.77 -4.73
CA VAL A 22 -8.87 2.86 -3.95
C VAL A 22 -8.59 4.29 -3.49
N THR A 23 -8.02 4.41 -2.29
CA THR A 23 -7.51 5.69 -1.78
C THR A 23 -6.02 5.78 -2.06
N VAL A 24 -5.65 6.70 -2.95
CA VAL A 24 -4.27 6.92 -3.38
C VAL A 24 -3.72 8.16 -2.70
N SER A 25 -2.55 8.04 -2.06
CA SER A 25 -1.81 9.17 -1.52
C SER A 25 -0.79 9.65 -2.55
N VAL A 26 -0.93 10.91 -2.96
CA VAL A 26 0.02 11.59 -3.84
C VAL A 26 0.83 12.55 -2.99
N GLU A 27 2.15 12.46 -3.11
CA GLU A 27 3.08 13.39 -2.49
C GLU A 27 3.37 14.56 -3.44
N TRP A 28 3.46 15.76 -2.89
CA TRP A 28 4.09 16.89 -3.56
C TRP A 28 5.08 17.60 -2.64
N ARG A 29 6.10 18.19 -3.25
CA ARG A 29 7.07 19.05 -2.56
C ARG A 29 6.71 20.49 -2.87
N GLN A 30 6.54 21.29 -1.81
CA GLN A 30 6.29 22.72 -1.94
C GLN A 30 7.19 23.46 -0.94
N PRO A 31 7.86 24.54 -1.35
CA PRO A 31 8.59 25.38 -0.41
C PRO A 31 7.62 26.02 0.59
N HIS A 32 8.01 26.06 1.87
CA HIS A 32 7.27 26.81 2.87
C HIS A 32 7.21 28.30 2.46
N ARG A 33 6.05 28.95 2.60
CA ARG A 33 5.81 30.31 2.06
C ARG A 33 6.84 31.34 2.52
N ILE A 34 7.18 31.32 3.80
CA ILE A 34 8.12 32.26 4.46
C ILE A 34 9.54 31.70 4.36
N TYR A 35 9.82 30.61 5.08
CA TYR A 35 11.18 30.03 5.20
C TYR A 35 11.77 29.37 3.95
N LYS A 36 11.01 29.19 2.86
CA LYS A 36 11.43 28.56 1.59
C LYS A 36 12.00 27.13 1.66
N LYS A 37 12.11 26.52 2.85
CA LYS A 37 12.46 25.10 3.01
C LYS A 37 11.46 24.21 2.25
N ASN A 38 11.96 23.25 1.48
CA ASN A 38 11.14 22.28 0.77
C ASN A 38 10.44 21.35 1.77
N VAL A 39 9.11 21.41 1.82
CA VAL A 39 8.28 20.56 2.70
C VAL A 39 7.50 19.56 1.86
N ARG A 40 7.47 18.30 2.31
CA ARG A 40 6.63 17.24 1.73
C ARG A 40 5.20 17.42 2.24
N LYS A 41 4.23 17.35 1.34
CA LYS A 41 2.80 17.39 1.64
C LYS A 41 2.14 16.24 0.91
N TRP A 42 1.11 15.68 1.53
CA TRP A 42 0.36 14.57 0.97
C TRP A 42 -1.09 15.00 0.72
N SER A 43 -1.69 14.48 -0.33
CA SER A 43 -3.15 14.46 -0.44
C SER A 43 -3.66 13.16 -0.98
N ARG A 44 -4.83 12.82 -0.48
CA ARG A 44 -5.51 11.56 -0.75
C ARG A 44 -6.57 11.78 -1.82
N PHE A 45 -6.57 10.93 -2.82
CA PHE A 45 -7.52 10.93 -3.92
C PHE A 45 -8.27 9.62 -3.94
N LYS A 46 -9.59 9.68 -4.11
CA LYS A 46 -10.40 8.48 -4.36
C LYS A 46 -10.40 8.18 -5.86
N ALA A 47 -9.76 7.08 -6.23
CA ALA A 47 -9.69 6.62 -7.60
C ALA A 47 -10.66 5.46 -7.82
N HIS A 48 -11.25 5.41 -9.01
CA HIS A 48 -12.06 4.28 -9.45
C HIS A 48 -11.17 3.22 -10.07
N ASP A 49 -11.31 2.01 -9.55
CA ASP A 49 -10.89 0.77 -10.17
C ASP A 49 -12.17 -0.03 -10.46
N GLU A 50 -12.32 -0.58 -11.66
CA GLU A 50 -13.51 -1.35 -12.02
C GLU A 50 -13.35 -2.84 -11.70
N MET A 51 -12.11 -3.33 -11.69
CA MET A 51 -11.76 -4.74 -11.58
C MET A 51 -11.05 -5.08 -10.28
N ASP A 52 -10.98 -4.13 -9.33
CA ASP A 52 -10.35 -4.28 -8.01
C ASP A 52 -8.95 -4.95 -8.11
N ARG A 53 -8.13 -4.47 -9.06
CA ARG A 53 -6.81 -5.03 -9.37
C ARG A 53 -5.69 -4.46 -8.50
N CYS A 54 -5.95 -3.33 -7.84
CA CYS A 54 -4.96 -2.61 -7.05
C CYS A 54 -4.91 -3.14 -5.62
N ASN A 55 -3.72 -3.50 -5.15
CA ASN A 55 -3.52 -3.93 -3.77
C ASN A 55 -3.00 -2.78 -2.88
N LEU A 56 -3.05 -3.01 -1.57
CA LEU A 56 -2.43 -2.12 -0.60
C LEU A 56 -0.92 -2.03 -0.85
N GLY A 57 -0.42 -0.80 -0.92
CA GLY A 57 1.01 -0.54 -1.11
C GLY A 57 1.47 -0.41 -2.56
N ASP A 58 0.60 -0.68 -3.54
CA ASP A 58 0.92 -0.52 -4.96
C ASP A 58 1.19 0.95 -5.31
N THR A 59 2.13 1.17 -6.25
CA THR A 59 2.35 2.48 -6.88
C THR A 59 1.53 2.55 -8.15
N VAL A 60 0.57 3.48 -8.19
CA VAL A 60 -0.42 3.59 -9.26
C VAL A 60 -0.40 4.96 -9.92
N ARG A 61 -0.66 4.96 -11.23
CA ARG A 61 -0.89 6.16 -12.04
C ARG A 61 -2.38 6.41 -12.12
N ILE A 62 -2.82 7.56 -11.61
CA ILE A 62 -4.21 8.01 -11.63
C ILE A 62 -4.40 9.15 -12.63
N VAL A 63 -5.57 9.15 -13.28
CA VAL A 63 -5.95 10.15 -14.28
C VAL A 63 -7.25 10.80 -13.87
N GLU A 64 -7.35 12.11 -14.09
CA GLU A 64 -8.58 12.85 -13.89
C GLU A 64 -9.70 12.34 -14.80
N THR A 65 -10.91 12.22 -14.28
CA THR A 65 -12.07 11.75 -15.03
C THR A 65 -13.31 12.57 -14.70
N ARG A 66 -14.40 12.33 -15.43
CA ARG A 66 -15.71 12.88 -15.06
C ARG A 66 -16.06 12.44 -13.63
N PRO A 67 -16.85 13.20 -12.87
CA PRO A 67 -17.33 12.76 -11.57
C PRO A 67 -18.05 11.41 -11.69
N LEU A 68 -17.56 10.40 -10.95
CA LEU A 68 -18.18 9.08 -10.87
C LEU A 68 -19.03 8.94 -9.60
N SER A 69 -18.72 9.75 -8.59
CA SER A 69 -19.44 9.86 -7.33
C SER A 69 -19.18 11.25 -6.73
N LYS A 70 -19.70 11.54 -5.54
CA LYS A 70 -19.49 12.79 -4.81
C LYS A 70 -18.01 13.15 -4.64
N THR A 71 -17.17 12.14 -4.36
CA THR A 71 -15.72 12.32 -4.08
C THR A 71 -14.79 11.64 -5.08
N LYS A 72 -15.29 10.69 -5.90
CA LYS A 72 -14.49 9.95 -6.87
C LYS A 72 -14.42 10.71 -8.21
N ARG A 73 -13.27 11.33 -8.47
CA ARG A 73 -12.98 12.11 -9.70
C ARG A 73 -11.71 11.66 -10.42
N TRP A 74 -11.13 10.54 -9.98
CA TRP A 74 -9.91 9.96 -10.53
C TRP A 74 -10.20 8.52 -10.95
N LYS A 75 -9.53 8.04 -12.00
CA LYS A 75 -9.53 6.65 -12.45
C LYS A 75 -8.10 6.11 -12.40
N VAL A 76 -7.92 4.85 -12.01
CA VAL A 76 -6.63 4.17 -12.12
C VAL A 76 -6.38 3.86 -13.60
N ALA A 77 -5.26 4.32 -14.14
CA ALA A 77 -4.86 4.03 -15.52
C ALA A 77 -3.89 2.85 -15.59
N GLU A 78 -2.90 2.82 -14.71
CA GLU A 78 -1.81 1.84 -14.75
C GLU A 78 -1.26 1.58 -13.34
N ILE A 79 -0.89 0.33 -13.08
CA ILE A 79 -0.14 -0.07 -11.89
C ILE A 79 1.32 -0.11 -12.29
N LEU A 80 2.14 0.79 -11.73
CA LEU A 80 3.55 0.94 -12.10
C LEU A 80 4.44 -0.05 -11.36
N GLN A 81 4.15 -0.28 -10.09
CA GLN A 81 4.86 -1.23 -9.24
C GLN A 81 3.86 -1.87 -8.29
N LYS A 82 3.83 -3.20 -8.23
CA LYS A 82 3.10 -3.92 -7.20
C LYS A 82 3.92 -3.89 -5.92
N GLY A 83 3.28 -3.66 -4.78
CA GLY A 83 3.97 -3.61 -3.50
C GLY A 83 4.62 -4.96 -3.20
N ASP A 84 5.94 -4.98 -3.09
CA ASP A 84 6.73 -6.16 -2.71
C ASP A 84 6.42 -6.52 -1.24
N VAL A 85 5.40 -7.34 -1.00
CA VAL A 85 5.09 -7.95 0.31
C VAL A 85 5.55 -9.41 0.36
N ALA A 86 6.06 -9.96 -0.74
CA ALA A 86 6.85 -11.19 -0.77
C ALA A 86 8.28 -10.73 -1.15
N ASP A 87 9.32 -10.87 -0.33
CA ASP A 87 10.02 -12.14 -0.11
C ASP A 87 10.88 -12.20 1.17
N LEU A 88 10.59 -11.44 2.23
CA LEU A 88 11.14 -11.83 3.54
C LEU A 88 10.29 -12.98 4.07
N GLN A 89 10.65 -14.22 3.74
CA GLN A 89 10.21 -15.37 4.52
C GLN A 89 10.70 -15.16 5.95
N PRO A 90 9.82 -14.99 6.96
CA PRO A 90 10.26 -14.92 8.36
C PRO A 90 10.71 -16.30 8.90
N GLY A 91 10.69 -17.34 8.06
CA GLY A 91 10.88 -18.74 8.43
C GLY A 91 12.33 -19.18 8.68
N GLU A 92 13.33 -18.33 8.48
CA GLU A 92 14.74 -18.64 8.75
C GLU A 92 15.30 -17.89 9.99
N ILE A 93 14.45 -17.37 10.87
CA ILE A 93 14.89 -17.04 12.22
C ILE A 93 14.60 -18.27 13.08
N SER A 94 15.49 -19.26 13.02
CA SER A 94 15.55 -20.31 14.02
C SER A 94 15.96 -19.68 15.35
N VAL A 95 14.98 -19.25 16.15
CA VAL A 95 15.19 -19.07 17.58
C VAL A 95 15.20 -20.48 18.16
N GLU A 96 16.36 -21.12 18.14
CA GLU A 96 16.57 -22.30 18.96
C GLU A 96 16.34 -21.90 20.43
N GLY A 97 15.35 -22.53 21.07
CA GLY A 97 15.27 -22.60 22.52
C GLY A 97 14.23 -21.74 23.23
N VAL A 98 12.95 -21.76 22.82
CA VAL A 98 11.85 -21.50 23.75
C VAL A 98 10.70 -22.45 23.48
N ASP A 99 10.55 -23.47 24.33
CA ASP A 99 9.42 -24.40 24.31
C ASP A 99 8.16 -23.76 24.93
N GLU A 100 7.03 -23.86 24.23
CA GLU A 100 5.70 -23.33 24.62
C GLU A 100 4.96 -24.17 25.67
N ALA A 101 5.61 -25.17 26.27
CA ALA A 101 5.02 -25.93 27.36
C ALA A 101 6.12 -26.33 28.33
N GLY A 102 6.17 -25.67 29.49
CA GLY A 102 7.09 -26.00 30.58
C GLY A 102 6.87 -27.43 31.11
N ARG A 103 7.38 -28.41 30.39
CA ARG A 103 7.51 -29.80 30.81
C ARG A 103 8.90 -30.29 30.44
N GLU A 104 9.73 -30.44 31.45
CA GLU A 104 10.89 -31.31 31.39
C GLU A 104 10.39 -32.74 31.08
N PHE A 105 10.83 -33.29 29.94
CA PHE A 105 10.78 -34.73 29.71
C PHE A 105 12.11 -35.32 30.19
N SER A 106 12.10 -35.97 31.34
CA SER A 106 13.13 -36.95 31.69
C SER A 106 12.83 -38.24 30.93
N GLU A 107 13.67 -38.57 29.95
CA GLU A 107 13.65 -39.87 29.30
C GLU A 107 13.95 -40.98 30.32
N ALA A 108 13.15 -42.04 30.22
CA ALA A 108 13.30 -43.26 30.98
C ALA A 108 14.64 -43.93 30.68
N THR A 109 15.28 -44.45 31.72
CA THR A 109 16.10 -45.65 31.62
C THR A 109 15.63 -46.62 32.70
N GLY A 110 15.03 -47.73 32.25
CA GLY A 110 14.82 -48.89 33.10
C GLY A 110 16.03 -49.83 33.00
N SER A 111 16.38 -50.47 34.11
CA SER A 111 16.99 -51.80 34.15
C SER A 111 17.11 -52.27 35.61
N GLU A 112 16.63 -53.50 35.85
CA GLU A 112 16.71 -54.36 37.06
C GLU A 112 15.69 -54.14 38.19
#